data_AF-A0A1I7N537-F1
#
_entry.id   AF-A0A1I7N537-F1
#
_cell.length_a   1.000
_cell.length_b   1.000
_cell.length_c   1.000
_cell.angle_alpha   90.00
_cell.angle_beta   90.00
_cell.angle_gamma   90.00
#
_symmetry.space_group_name_H-M   'P 1'
#
loop_
_entity.id
_entity.type
_entity.pdbx_description
1 polymer ?
#
loop_
_entity_poly.entity_id
_entity_poly.type
_entity_poly.pdbx_seq_one_letter_code
_entity_poly.pdbx_strand_id
1 'polypeptide(L)'
;MRIFSIGLTAAALLVSAVSAEAQSLRLDDRGFSFKFGPNDRQGDVEGKRANCEVYARIAQVQADANDRFRCGFRGPRWDRDLRPHFTWCRWTPRRVVADEQRGRSEQLQDCFNRLGDFDGRR
;
A
#
# COMPACT_ATOMS: atom_id res chain seq x y z
N MET A 1 71.15 -3.94 -25.41
CA MET A 1 69.97 -4.41 -24.67
C MET A 1 69.56 -3.30 -23.71
N ARG A 2 68.42 -2.64 -23.93
CA ARG A 2 67.91 -1.55 -23.08
C ARG A 2 66.63 -2.06 -22.42
N ILE A 3 66.72 -2.31 -21.12
CA ILE A 3 65.60 -2.83 -20.32
C ILE A 3 64.81 -1.60 -19.86
N PHE A 4 63.58 -1.45 -20.34
CA PHE A 4 62.68 -0.39 -19.91
C PHE A 4 62.01 -0.81 -18.60
N SER A 5 62.35 -0.11 -17.51
CA SER A 5 61.73 -0.30 -16.20
C SER A 5 60.34 0.35 -16.20
N ILE A 6 59.29 -0.46 -16.07
CA ILE A 6 57.91 0.01 -15.95
C ILE A 6 57.73 0.52 -14.51
N GLY A 7 57.55 1.83 -14.36
CA GLY A 7 57.26 2.46 -13.06
C GLY A 7 55.87 2.08 -12.57
N LEU A 8 55.79 1.50 -11.37
CA LEU A 8 54.54 1.33 -10.64
C LEU A 8 54.13 2.68 -10.02
N THR A 9 53.14 3.35 -10.61
CA THR A 9 52.45 4.47 -9.96
C THR A 9 51.43 3.91 -8.99
N ALA A 10 51.76 3.92 -7.70
CA ALA A 10 50.78 3.67 -6.65
C ALA A 10 49.85 4.89 -6.54
N ALA A 11 48.65 4.80 -7.13
CA ALA A 11 47.60 5.79 -6.90
C ALA A 11 47.06 5.62 -5.47
N ALA A 12 47.44 6.52 -4.57
CA ALA A 12 46.86 6.60 -3.24
C ALA A 12 45.40 7.09 -3.35
N LEU A 13 44.44 6.21 -3.10
CA LEU A 13 43.03 6.57 -2.97
C LEU A 13 42.82 7.25 -1.60
N LEU A 14 42.67 8.57 -1.59
CA LEU A 14 42.23 9.31 -0.41
C LEU A 14 40.75 8.99 -0.15
N VAL A 15 40.47 8.06 0.76
CA VAL A 15 39.12 7.85 1.30
C VAL A 15 38.79 9.07 2.16
N SER A 16 38.03 10.00 1.60
CA SER A 16 37.43 11.08 2.39
C SER A 16 36.34 10.46 3.25
N ALA A 17 36.54 10.38 4.57
CA ALA A 17 35.47 10.04 5.49
C ALA A 17 34.48 11.21 5.52
N VAL A 18 33.42 11.15 4.70
CA VAL A 18 32.26 12.02 4.87
C VAL A 18 31.51 11.53 6.10
N SER A 19 31.66 12.23 7.22
CA SER A 19 30.81 12.04 8.38
C SER A 19 29.41 12.57 8.05
N ALA A 20 28.44 11.67 8.00
CA ALA A 20 27.04 12.04 7.85
C ALA A 20 26.54 12.69 9.15
N GLU A 21 26.48 14.01 9.19
CA GLU A 21 25.77 14.70 10.27
C GLU A 21 24.26 14.56 10.05
N ALA A 22 23.58 13.86 10.95
CA ALA A 22 22.13 13.82 10.99
C ALA A 22 21.62 15.20 11.43
N GLN A 23 21.12 15.99 10.49
CA GLN A 23 20.52 17.29 10.80
C GLN A 23 19.15 17.08 11.45
N SER A 24 18.98 17.53 12.69
CA SER A 24 17.67 17.59 13.33
C SER A 24 16.87 18.76 12.74
N LEU A 25 15.92 18.47 11.86
CA LEU A 25 14.95 19.47 11.41
C LEU A 25 13.99 19.78 12.57
N ARG A 26 14.06 20.99 13.12
CA ARG A 26 13.03 21.48 14.04
C ARG A 26 11.84 21.97 13.21
N LEU A 27 10.76 21.22 13.25
CA LEU A 27 9.47 21.67 12.73
C LEU A 27 8.90 22.67 13.74
N ASP A 28 8.70 23.92 13.32
CA ASP A 28 8.09 24.99 14.11
C ASP A 28 6.57 24.76 14.08
N ASP A 29 6.03 24.09 15.09
CA ASP A 29 4.61 23.72 15.22
C ASP A 29 3.73 24.93 15.58
N ARG A 30 3.71 25.95 14.71
CA ARG A 30 2.80 27.10 14.80
C ARG A 30 1.35 26.70 14.51
N GLY A 31 0.79 25.86 15.37
CA GLY A 31 -0.63 25.50 15.38
C GLY A 31 -1.02 24.25 14.60
N PHE A 32 -0.08 23.48 14.04
CA PHE A 32 -0.41 22.20 13.43
C PHE A 32 -0.42 21.08 14.49
N SER A 33 -1.48 21.04 15.31
CA SER A 33 -1.68 19.89 16.21
C SER A 33 -2.24 18.72 15.40
N PHE A 34 -1.38 17.79 14.96
CA PHE A 34 -1.83 16.46 14.55
C PHE A 34 -2.34 15.71 15.79
N LYS A 35 -3.60 15.90 16.18
CA LYS A 35 -4.22 15.09 17.23
C LYS A 35 -4.59 13.71 16.66
N PHE A 36 -3.61 12.82 16.49
CA PHE A 36 -3.86 11.39 16.25
C PHE A 36 -4.27 10.67 17.55
N GLY A 37 -5.23 11.25 18.29
CA GLY A 37 -5.74 10.66 19.52
C GLY A 37 -6.99 9.80 19.24
N PRO A 38 -7.28 8.77 20.05
CA PRO A 38 -8.52 7.98 19.97
C PRO A 38 -9.81 8.82 20.06
N ASN A 39 -9.72 10.08 20.48
CA ASN A 39 -10.83 11.00 20.74
C ASN A 39 -10.87 12.21 19.77
N ASP A 40 -10.15 12.18 18.66
CA ASP A 40 -10.25 13.23 17.65
C ASP A 40 -11.55 13.12 16.85
N ARG A 41 -12.48 14.07 17.05
CA ARG A 41 -13.75 14.14 16.31
C ARG A 41 -13.59 14.58 14.85
N GLN A 42 -12.44 15.16 14.47
CA GLN A 42 -12.16 15.66 13.12
C GLN A 42 -11.22 14.74 12.32
N GLY A 43 -10.54 13.80 12.97
CA GLY A 43 -9.79 12.72 12.32
C GLY A 43 -10.66 11.87 11.38
N ASP A 44 -11.98 11.92 11.57
CA ASP A 44 -12.98 11.12 10.90
C ASP A 44 -13.53 11.73 9.60
N VAL A 45 -13.19 12.97 9.22
CA VAL A 45 -13.90 13.65 8.10
C VAL A 45 -13.05 13.85 6.85
N GLU A 46 -11.83 14.35 6.96
CA GLU A 46 -10.98 14.60 5.80
C GLU A 46 -10.14 13.36 5.43
N GLY A 47 -9.44 12.76 6.41
CA GLY A 47 -8.76 11.47 6.24
C GLY A 47 -9.71 10.32 5.87
N LYS A 48 -10.99 10.41 6.27
CA LYS A 48 -12.01 9.43 5.90
C LYS A 48 -12.38 9.52 4.42
N ARG A 49 -12.48 10.70 3.81
CA ARG A 49 -12.86 10.82 2.40
C ARG A 49 -11.76 10.30 1.47
N ALA A 50 -10.51 10.73 1.68
CA ALA A 50 -9.36 10.24 0.90
C ALA A 50 -9.20 8.72 1.01
N ASN A 51 -9.37 8.17 2.22
CA ASN A 51 -9.29 6.73 2.44
C ASN A 51 -10.49 5.97 1.81
N CYS A 52 -11.67 6.60 1.67
CA CYS A 52 -12.79 5.98 0.98
C CYS A 52 -12.62 5.88 -0.53
N GLU A 53 -11.93 6.83 -1.18
CA GLU A 53 -11.62 6.73 -2.60
C GLU A 53 -10.68 5.56 -2.88
N VAL A 54 -9.65 5.41 -2.03
CA VAL A 54 -8.72 4.28 -2.07
C VAL A 54 -9.46 2.96 -1.87
N TYR A 55 -10.27 2.86 -0.82
CA TYR A 55 -11.10 1.67 -0.56
C TYR A 55 -11.97 1.33 -1.78
N ALA A 56 -12.66 2.32 -2.34
CA ALA A 56 -13.59 2.09 -3.45
C ALA A 56 -12.89 1.60 -4.72
N ARG A 57 -11.68 2.13 -5.01
CA ARG A 57 -10.85 1.67 -6.14
C ARG A 57 -10.31 0.26 -5.91
N ILE A 58 -9.81 -0.05 -4.71
CA ILE A 58 -9.42 -1.41 -4.35
C ILE A 58 -10.62 -2.35 -4.53
N ALA A 59 -11.82 -1.89 -4.14
CA ALA A 59 -13.01 -2.69 -4.25
C ALA A 59 -13.43 -2.99 -5.68
N GLN A 60 -13.39 -1.99 -6.55
CA GLN A 60 -13.60 -2.19 -7.98
C GLN A 60 -12.60 -3.21 -8.56
N VAL A 61 -11.30 -3.04 -8.32
CA VAL A 61 -10.27 -3.95 -8.86
C VAL A 61 -10.47 -5.39 -8.39
N GLN A 62 -10.86 -5.57 -7.12
CA GLN A 62 -11.17 -6.89 -6.57
C GLN A 62 -12.45 -7.49 -7.19
N ALA A 63 -13.46 -6.68 -7.51
CA ALA A 63 -14.65 -7.12 -8.22
C ALA A 63 -14.35 -7.52 -9.68
N ASP A 64 -13.49 -6.76 -10.35
CA ASP A 64 -13.01 -7.09 -11.69
C ASP A 64 -12.21 -8.41 -11.70
N ALA A 65 -11.38 -8.64 -10.67
CA ALA A 65 -10.67 -9.89 -10.51
C ALA A 65 -11.62 -11.08 -10.27
N ASN A 66 -12.63 -10.91 -9.41
CA ASN A 66 -13.67 -11.93 -9.18
C ASN A 66 -14.36 -12.36 -10.48
N ASP A 67 -14.69 -11.40 -11.35
CA ASP A 67 -15.30 -11.68 -12.67
C ASP A 67 -14.30 -12.34 -13.63
N ARG A 68 -13.09 -11.76 -13.75
CA ARG A 68 -12.02 -12.24 -14.64
C ARG A 68 -11.63 -13.69 -14.36
N PHE A 69 -11.50 -14.05 -13.08
CA PHE A 69 -11.10 -15.39 -12.64
C PHE A 69 -12.29 -16.31 -12.34
N ARG A 70 -13.52 -15.86 -12.62
CA ARG A 70 -14.76 -16.64 -12.46
C ARG A 70 -14.92 -17.22 -11.04
N CYS A 71 -14.54 -16.45 -10.03
CA CYS A 71 -14.65 -16.85 -8.62
C CYS A 71 -16.12 -16.99 -8.18
N GLY A 72 -17.05 -16.30 -8.85
CA GLY A 72 -18.49 -16.49 -8.70
C GLY A 72 -19.13 -15.72 -7.56
N PHE A 73 -18.40 -14.83 -6.89
CA PHE A 73 -18.97 -13.98 -5.84
C PHE A 73 -19.90 -12.91 -6.43
N ARG A 74 -20.99 -12.59 -5.72
CA ARG A 74 -22.06 -11.69 -6.18
C ARG A 74 -22.56 -10.76 -5.07
N GLY A 75 -23.38 -9.79 -5.46
CA GLY A 75 -24.04 -8.84 -4.57
C GLY A 75 -23.29 -7.50 -4.45
N PRO A 76 -23.79 -6.56 -3.63
CA PRO A 76 -23.26 -5.19 -3.54
C PRO A 76 -21.76 -5.13 -3.18
N ARG A 77 -21.27 -6.13 -2.44
CA ARG A 77 -19.86 -6.32 -2.08
C ARG A 77 -18.93 -6.51 -3.29
N TRP A 78 -19.46 -7.03 -4.38
CA TRP A 78 -18.74 -7.42 -5.59
C TRP A 78 -19.22 -6.64 -6.82
N ASP A 79 -19.84 -5.47 -6.59
CA ASP A 79 -20.16 -4.53 -7.66
C ASP A 79 -18.86 -3.94 -8.24
N ARG A 80 -18.84 -3.73 -9.57
CA ARG A 80 -17.72 -3.13 -10.30
C ARG A 80 -17.80 -1.61 -10.37
N ASP A 81 -18.95 -1.01 -10.01
CA ASP A 81 -19.05 0.44 -9.87
C ASP A 81 -18.32 0.89 -8.60
N LEU A 82 -17.53 1.95 -8.73
CA LEU A 82 -16.82 2.60 -7.63
C LEU A 82 -17.78 3.38 -6.70
N ARG A 83 -18.89 3.91 -7.24
CA ARG A 83 -19.80 4.81 -6.52
C ARG A 83 -20.50 4.16 -5.30
N PRO A 84 -21.01 2.92 -5.38
CA PRO A 84 -21.59 2.23 -4.22
C PRO A 84 -20.57 2.01 -3.11
N HIS A 85 -19.35 1.57 -3.45
CA HIS A 85 -18.28 1.35 -2.47
C HIS A 85 -17.86 2.62 -1.76
N PHE A 86 -17.72 3.72 -2.51
CA PHE A 86 -17.40 5.03 -1.96
C PHE A 86 -18.51 5.52 -1.00
N THR A 87 -19.77 5.41 -1.43
CA THR A 87 -20.92 5.82 -0.62
C THR A 87 -20.99 5.02 0.68
N TRP A 88 -20.83 3.70 0.61
CA TRP A 88 -20.84 2.83 1.79
C TRP A 88 -19.71 3.18 2.78
N CYS A 89 -18.49 3.39 2.29
CA CYS A 89 -17.35 3.72 3.15
C CYS A 89 -17.54 5.03 3.92
N ARG A 90 -18.19 6.04 3.29
CA ARG A 90 -18.41 7.35 3.93
C ARG A 90 -19.24 7.26 5.21
N TRP A 91 -20.17 6.32 5.28
CA TRP A 91 -21.07 6.13 6.41
C TRP A 91 -20.62 5.02 7.37
N THR A 92 -19.56 4.30 7.02
CA THR A 92 -19.09 3.13 7.77
C THR A 92 -17.91 3.50 8.69
N PRO A 93 -17.80 2.92 9.90
CA PRO A 93 -16.63 3.10 10.76
C PRO A 93 -15.36 2.50 10.14
N ARG A 94 -14.19 3.12 10.38
CA ARG A 94 -12.91 2.72 9.81
C ARG A 94 -12.57 1.24 10.04
N ARG A 95 -12.81 0.73 11.25
CA ARG A 95 -12.62 -0.69 11.60
C ARG A 95 -13.42 -1.62 10.69
N VAL A 96 -14.67 -1.28 10.40
CA VAL A 96 -15.57 -2.10 9.56
C VAL A 96 -15.13 -2.07 8.10
N VAL A 97 -14.61 -0.93 7.61
CA VAL A 97 -14.01 -0.85 6.26
C VAL A 97 -12.77 -1.75 6.16
N ALA A 98 -11.92 -1.76 7.18
CA ALA A 98 -10.73 -2.61 7.22
C ALA A 98 -11.09 -4.10 7.26
N ASP A 99 -12.09 -4.48 8.09
CA ASP A 99 -12.60 -5.85 8.18
C ASP A 99 -13.22 -6.29 6.85
N GLU A 100 -13.96 -5.42 6.17
CA GLU A 100 -14.55 -5.69 4.87
C GLU A 100 -13.48 -5.93 3.80
N GLN A 101 -12.47 -5.06 3.73
CA GLN A 101 -11.35 -5.21 2.81
C GLN A 101 -10.58 -6.51 3.06
N ARG A 102 -10.35 -6.87 4.33
CA ARG A 102 -9.73 -8.14 4.70
C ARG A 102 -10.56 -9.33 4.20
N GLY A 103 -11.85 -9.36 4.50
CA GLY A 103 -12.71 -10.47 4.08
C GLY A 103 -12.84 -10.60 2.56
N ARG A 104 -12.75 -9.50 1.80
CA ARG A 104 -12.73 -9.54 0.33
C ARG A 104 -11.42 -10.12 -0.19
N SER A 105 -10.29 -9.74 0.41
CA SER A 105 -8.98 -10.33 0.09
C SER A 105 -8.93 -11.82 0.41
N GLU A 106 -9.49 -12.27 1.54
CA GLU A 106 -9.56 -13.69 1.92
C GLU A 106 -10.40 -14.50 0.92
N GLN A 107 -11.58 -13.99 0.51
CA GLN A 107 -12.42 -14.63 -0.51
C GLN A 107 -11.70 -14.79 -1.86
N LEU A 108 -10.99 -13.75 -2.31
CA LEU A 108 -10.20 -13.83 -3.54
C LEU A 108 -9.02 -14.77 -3.41
N GLN A 109 -8.33 -14.77 -2.27
CA GLN A 109 -7.22 -15.68 -2.02
C GLN A 109 -7.69 -17.14 -2.06
N ASP A 110 -8.82 -17.47 -1.46
CA ASP A 110 -9.41 -18.82 -1.55
C ASP A 110 -9.70 -19.21 -3.00
N CYS A 111 -10.28 -18.30 -3.78
CA CYS A 111 -10.51 -18.52 -5.20
C CYS A 111 -9.19 -18.78 -5.95
N PHE A 112 -8.17 -17.94 -5.75
CA PHE A 112 -6.88 -18.07 -6.43
C PHE A 112 -6.12 -19.33 -6.03
N ASN A 113 -6.22 -19.75 -4.76
CA ASN A 113 -5.68 -21.02 -4.32
C ASN A 113 -6.34 -22.19 -5.07
N ARG A 114 -7.67 -22.16 -5.24
CA ARG A 114 -8.40 -23.19 -6.01
C ARG A 114 -8.05 -23.18 -7.50
N LEU A 115 -7.70 -22.02 -8.06
CA LEU A 115 -7.22 -21.90 -9.44
C LEU A 115 -5.77 -22.39 -9.59
N GLY A 116 -4.93 -22.21 -8.58
CA GLY A 116 -3.53 -22.64 -8.56
C GLY A 116 -3.32 -24.10 -8.16
N ASP A 117 -4.31 -24.72 -7.53
CA ASP A 117 -4.35 -26.14 -7.19
C ASP A 117 -4.61 -26.99 -8.44
N PHE A 118 -3.59 -27.07 -9.30
CA PHE A 118 -3.58 -27.93 -10.49
C PHE A 118 -3.22 -29.39 -10.18
N ASP A 119 -3.16 -29.76 -8.91
CA ASP A 119 -2.86 -31.14 -8.49
C ASP A 119 -4.11 -32.03 -8.65
N GLY A 120 -4.37 -32.46 -9.88
CA GLY A 120 -4.87 -33.83 -10.09
C GLY A 120 -6.33 -34.05 -10.48
N ARG A 121 -7.07 -33.11 -11.07
CA ARG A 121 -8.33 -33.46 -11.76
C ARG A 121 -8.10 -33.74 -13.25
N ARG A 122 -7.67 -34.98 -13.52
CA ARG A 122 -7.87 -35.70 -14.79
C ARG A 122 -9.29 -36.23 -14.87
#